data_AF-A0A2E4K635-F1
#
_entry.id   AF-A0A2E4K635-F1
#
_cell.length_a   1.000
_cell.length_b   1.000
_cell.length_c   1.000
_cell.angle_alpha   90.00
_cell.angle_beta   90.00
_cell.angle_gamma   90.00
#
_symmetry.space_group_name_H-M   'P 1'
#
loop_
_entity.id
_entity.type
_entity.pdbx_description
1 polymer ?
#
loop_
_entity_poly.entity_id
_entity_poly.type
_entity_poly.pdbx_seq_one_letter_code
_entity_poly.pdbx_strand_id
1 'polypeptide(L)'
;LSAAGIPMISYASTNPGLSDATAYPDFFRVVPSDALQGPALADVVTAGSSTMPALLYMTNDYGSGFADSFEAAWGTANLCAKSGYADTATDFTAQVQAVMDNGCDSVVLISYAADGAQIIEDLATAGFSGSIYGGDGIAEEGLCVSMASNATCAGVVATKPASPTPNERSMAFAALCGAVPDCAGGIYTAEAFDALAIIGFSIAALAASPPGTPLSAMIAVVGNGFVGASGVHTFAANGDVGGAGYCVGDFTVTDGVASYDCNRHWDSVNGITDV
;
A
#
# COMPACT_ATOMS: atom_id res chain seq x y z
N LEU A 1 6.16 20.11 -10.30
CA LEU A 1 5.07 20.96 -9.77
C LEU A 1 5.60 22.06 -8.84
N SER A 2 6.46 21.73 -7.87
CA SER A 2 7.06 22.72 -6.95
C SER A 2 7.82 23.86 -7.63
N ALA A 3 8.58 23.60 -8.71
CA ALA A 3 9.23 24.66 -9.49
C ALA A 3 8.25 25.68 -10.11
N ALA A 4 6.97 25.32 -10.26
CA ALA A 4 5.90 26.19 -10.71
C ALA A 4 5.05 26.75 -9.54
N GLY A 5 5.42 26.47 -8.28
CA GLY A 5 4.66 26.88 -7.09
C GLY A 5 3.31 26.18 -6.93
N ILE A 6 3.13 25.02 -7.55
CA ILE A 6 1.88 24.26 -7.50
C ILE A 6 2.06 23.12 -6.49
N PRO A 7 1.38 23.16 -5.33
CA PRO A 7 1.38 22.03 -4.40
C PRO A 7 0.52 20.88 -4.90
N MET A 8 0.82 19.69 -4.41
CA MET A 8 0.11 18.45 -4.73
C MET A 8 -0.22 17.69 -3.45
N ILE A 9 -1.43 17.14 -3.39
CA ILE A 9 -1.80 16.13 -2.38
C ILE A 9 -2.01 14.82 -3.13
N SER A 10 -1.10 13.86 -2.95
CA SER A 10 -1.24 12.52 -3.52
C SER A 10 -2.14 11.66 -2.66
N TYR A 11 -3.03 10.92 -3.31
CA TYR A 11 -3.92 9.96 -2.65
C TYR A 11 -3.38 8.53 -2.68
N ALA A 12 -2.33 8.23 -3.46
CA ALA A 12 -1.88 6.85 -3.71
C ALA A 12 -0.35 6.68 -3.85
N SER A 13 0.45 7.74 -3.83
CA SER A 13 1.91 7.62 -4.02
C SER A 13 2.61 7.27 -2.70
N THR A 14 3.02 6.01 -2.55
CA THR A 14 3.59 5.47 -1.30
C THR A 14 5.13 5.46 -1.26
N ASN A 15 5.80 5.58 -2.42
CA ASN A 15 7.27 5.53 -2.54
C ASN A 15 7.97 6.44 -1.49
N PRO A 16 8.92 5.89 -0.68
CA PRO A 16 9.67 6.64 0.32
C PRO A 16 10.46 7.85 -0.20
N GLY A 17 10.91 7.82 -1.46
CA GLY A 17 11.66 8.90 -2.08
C GLY A 17 10.90 10.23 -2.14
N LEU A 18 9.55 10.19 -2.13
CA LEU A 18 8.71 11.38 -2.12
C LEU A 18 8.74 12.12 -0.78
N SER A 19 9.27 11.51 0.28
CA SER A 19 9.46 12.10 1.61
C SER A 19 10.62 13.11 1.68
N ASP A 20 11.40 13.30 0.61
CA ASP A 20 12.47 14.30 0.58
C ASP A 20 11.86 15.72 0.45
N ALA A 21 11.71 16.40 1.59
CA ALA A 21 11.19 17.77 1.66
C ALA A 21 12.07 18.82 0.94
N THR A 22 13.32 18.51 0.65
CA THR A 22 14.21 19.40 -0.11
C THR A 22 13.94 19.25 -1.60
N ALA A 23 13.78 18.02 -2.08
CA ALA A 23 13.43 17.73 -3.47
C ALA A 23 11.96 18.07 -3.80
N TYR A 24 11.06 17.85 -2.84
CA TYR A 24 9.60 17.95 -2.99
C TYR A 24 8.94 18.84 -1.92
N PRO A 25 9.31 20.13 -1.80
CA PRO A 25 8.84 21.01 -0.71
C PRO A 25 7.33 21.32 -0.74
N ASP A 26 6.63 21.02 -1.83
CA ASP A 26 5.18 21.23 -1.96
C ASP A 26 4.41 19.90 -2.20
N PHE A 27 5.04 18.77 -1.89
CA PHE A 27 4.38 17.47 -1.93
C PHE A 27 3.72 17.17 -0.57
N PHE A 28 2.52 16.64 -0.64
CA PHE A 28 1.76 16.12 0.49
C PHE A 28 1.13 14.79 0.06
N ARG A 29 0.85 13.91 1.01
CA ARG A 29 0.06 12.70 0.74
C ARG A 29 -0.83 12.31 1.91
N VAL A 30 -1.99 11.75 1.59
CA VAL A 30 -2.96 11.24 2.57
C VAL A 30 -2.89 9.72 2.74
N VAL A 31 -2.02 9.07 1.98
CA VAL A 31 -1.65 7.66 2.15
C VAL A 31 -0.29 7.57 2.87
N PRO A 32 -0.09 6.61 3.80
CA PRO A 32 1.20 6.40 4.45
C PRO A 32 2.30 5.98 3.47
N SER A 33 3.56 6.18 3.86
CA SER A 33 4.72 5.76 3.06
C SER A 33 5.01 4.27 3.15
N ASP A 34 5.62 3.70 2.11
CA ASP A 34 6.26 2.39 2.21
C ASP A 34 7.45 2.39 3.18
N ALA A 35 7.95 3.55 3.61
CA ALA A 35 8.93 3.65 4.69
C ALA A 35 8.38 3.13 6.03
N LEU A 36 7.04 3.11 6.16
CA LEU A 36 6.33 2.47 7.27
C LEU A 36 5.87 1.06 6.89
N GLN A 37 5.44 0.83 5.64
CA GLN A 37 4.92 -0.48 5.22
C GLN A 37 6.00 -1.55 5.04
N GLY A 38 7.21 -1.19 4.61
CA GLY A 38 8.35 -2.10 4.49
C GLY A 38 8.64 -2.84 5.80
N PRO A 39 8.88 -2.11 6.91
CA PRO A 39 9.01 -2.71 8.24
C PRO A 39 7.78 -3.51 8.68
N ALA A 40 6.56 -3.01 8.43
CA ALA A 40 5.34 -3.74 8.76
C ALA A 40 5.28 -5.10 8.06
N LEU A 41 5.60 -5.14 6.77
CA LEU A 41 5.62 -6.37 5.99
C LEU A 41 6.73 -7.33 6.45
N ALA A 42 7.89 -6.82 6.86
CA ALA A 42 8.96 -7.63 7.46
C ALA A 42 8.52 -8.30 8.78
N ASP A 43 7.79 -7.58 9.63
CA ASP A 43 7.20 -8.14 10.85
C ASP A 43 6.14 -9.22 10.52
N VAL A 44 5.36 -9.03 9.46
CA VAL A 44 4.36 -10.02 9.00
C VAL A 44 5.03 -11.30 8.51
N VAL A 45 6.11 -11.19 7.72
CA VAL A 45 6.91 -12.35 7.27
C VAL A 45 7.48 -13.10 8.48
N THR A 46 8.01 -12.36 9.47
CA THR A 46 8.55 -12.92 10.70
C THR A 46 7.48 -13.65 11.51
N ALA A 47 6.30 -13.05 11.69
CA ALA A 47 5.18 -13.65 12.40
C ALA A 47 4.66 -14.91 11.70
N GLY A 48 4.78 -14.98 10.38
CA GLY A 48 4.52 -16.18 9.59
C GLY A 48 5.58 -17.28 9.69
N SER A 49 6.61 -17.09 10.52
CA SER A 49 7.73 -18.04 10.71
C SER A 49 8.57 -18.30 9.46
N SER A 50 8.51 -17.40 8.48
CA SER A 50 9.36 -17.44 7.29
C SER A 50 10.74 -16.85 7.59
N THR A 51 11.77 -17.38 6.94
CA THR A 51 13.18 -17.07 7.26
C THR A 51 14.03 -16.73 6.05
N MET A 52 13.65 -17.20 4.85
CA MET A 52 14.38 -16.95 3.62
C MET A 52 13.43 -16.63 2.45
N PRO A 53 12.71 -15.50 2.52
CA PRO A 53 11.79 -15.08 1.47
C PRO A 53 12.52 -14.71 0.19
N ALA A 54 11.87 -14.95 -0.95
CA ALA A 54 12.18 -14.28 -2.19
C ALA A 54 11.52 -12.92 -2.23
N LEU A 55 12.25 -11.86 -2.58
CA LEU A 55 11.68 -10.54 -2.84
C LEU A 55 11.48 -10.36 -4.35
N LEU A 56 10.22 -10.40 -4.78
CA LEU A 56 9.83 -10.20 -6.17
C LEU A 56 9.10 -8.87 -6.30
N TYR A 57 9.56 -8.00 -7.20
CA TYR A 57 9.08 -6.62 -7.25
C TYR A 57 9.03 -6.02 -8.65
N MET A 58 8.09 -5.10 -8.87
CA MET A 58 8.09 -4.25 -10.06
C MET A 58 9.23 -3.23 -10.00
N THR A 59 9.86 -2.96 -11.13
CA THR A 59 10.98 -2.00 -11.24
C THR A 59 10.54 -0.55 -11.49
N ASN A 60 9.26 -0.24 -11.34
CA ASN A 60 8.76 1.13 -11.33
C ASN A 60 9.03 1.81 -9.97
N ASP A 61 8.66 3.09 -9.86
CA ASP A 61 8.92 3.88 -8.64
C ASP A 61 8.25 3.29 -7.39
N TYR A 62 7.02 2.77 -7.50
CA TYR A 62 6.33 2.13 -6.38
C TYR A 62 7.06 0.84 -5.97
N GLY A 63 7.24 -0.10 -6.90
CA GLY A 63 7.77 -1.42 -6.58
C GLY A 63 9.22 -1.37 -6.10
N SER A 64 10.06 -0.53 -6.70
CA SER A 64 11.46 -0.38 -6.30
C SER A 64 11.58 0.27 -4.91
N GLY A 65 10.82 1.35 -4.67
CA GLY A 65 10.86 2.07 -3.39
C GLY A 65 10.39 1.21 -2.21
N PHE A 66 9.31 0.44 -2.40
CA PHE A 66 8.82 -0.47 -1.37
C PHE A 66 9.77 -1.68 -1.21
N ALA A 67 10.26 -2.28 -2.30
CA ALA A 67 11.22 -3.38 -2.21
C ALA A 67 12.48 -3.00 -1.43
N ASP A 68 13.02 -1.80 -1.66
CA ASP A 68 14.19 -1.30 -0.92
C ASP A 68 13.86 -1.04 0.56
N SER A 69 12.66 -0.53 0.86
CA SER A 69 12.19 -0.35 2.24
C SER A 69 12.05 -1.69 3.00
N PHE A 70 11.44 -2.69 2.36
CA PHE A 70 11.34 -4.04 2.90
C PHE A 70 12.72 -4.67 3.08
N GLU A 71 13.60 -4.61 2.07
CA GLU A 71 14.94 -5.17 2.16
C GLU A 71 15.77 -4.51 3.28
N ALA A 72 15.63 -3.20 3.48
CA ALA A 72 16.30 -2.50 4.57
C ALA A 72 15.83 -2.98 5.96
N ALA A 73 14.54 -3.32 6.10
CA ALA A 73 13.99 -3.86 7.33
C ALA A 73 14.32 -5.36 7.54
N TRP A 74 14.27 -6.16 6.48
CA TRP A 74 14.49 -7.60 6.51
C TRP A 74 15.98 -8.01 6.58
N GLY A 75 16.82 -7.28 5.86
CA GLY A 75 18.24 -7.55 5.65
C GLY A 75 18.52 -8.39 4.40
N THR A 76 19.31 -7.83 3.47
CA THR A 76 19.68 -8.46 2.19
C THR A 76 20.23 -9.89 2.33
N ALA A 77 21.01 -10.17 3.37
CA ALA A 77 21.63 -11.50 3.57
C ALA A 77 20.62 -12.61 3.88
N ASN A 78 19.37 -12.25 4.21
CA ASN A 78 18.29 -13.16 4.57
C ASN A 78 17.33 -13.41 3.40
N LEU A 79 17.58 -12.84 2.21
CA LEU A 79 16.77 -13.11 1.02
C LEU A 79 17.33 -14.35 0.29
N CYS A 80 16.48 -15.33 0.00
CA CYS A 80 16.89 -16.44 -0.87
C CYS A 80 17.05 -15.97 -2.33
N ALA A 81 16.29 -14.95 -2.74
CA ALA A 81 16.31 -14.36 -4.07
C ALA A 81 15.80 -12.91 -3.99
N LYS A 82 16.31 -12.03 -4.85
CA LYS A 82 15.75 -10.71 -5.13
C LYS A 82 15.65 -10.57 -6.65
N SER A 83 14.45 -10.38 -7.18
CA SER A 83 14.24 -10.32 -8.63
C SER A 83 13.22 -9.26 -9.00
N GLY A 84 13.68 -8.29 -9.79
CA GLY A 84 12.83 -7.25 -10.36
C GLY A 84 12.21 -7.68 -11.69
N TYR A 85 11.03 -7.16 -12.01
CA TYR A 85 10.43 -7.26 -13.35
C TYR A 85 9.90 -5.90 -13.82
N ALA A 86 9.75 -5.72 -15.14
CA ALA A 86 9.21 -4.49 -15.70
C ALA A 86 7.69 -4.44 -15.50
N ASP A 87 7.11 -3.27 -15.30
CA ASP A 87 5.64 -3.06 -15.23
C ASP A 87 4.89 -3.40 -16.53
N THR A 88 5.63 -3.66 -17.60
CA THR A 88 5.14 -4.12 -18.91
C THR A 88 5.41 -5.60 -19.15
N ALA A 89 5.97 -6.31 -18.16
CA ALA A 89 6.23 -7.74 -18.28
C ALA A 89 4.92 -8.53 -18.36
N THR A 90 4.94 -9.59 -19.17
CA THR A 90 3.83 -10.54 -19.30
C THR A 90 4.31 -11.98 -19.11
N ASP A 91 5.56 -12.15 -18.67
CA ASP A 91 6.23 -13.43 -18.44
C ASP A 91 7.06 -13.29 -17.17
N PHE A 92 6.77 -14.13 -16.18
CA PHE A 92 7.40 -14.12 -14.86
C PHE A 92 8.20 -15.40 -14.59
N THR A 93 8.48 -16.19 -15.65
CA THR A 93 9.21 -17.47 -15.55
C THR A 93 10.56 -17.31 -14.84
N ALA A 94 11.28 -16.22 -15.09
CA ALA A 94 12.58 -15.98 -14.46
C ALA A 94 12.46 -15.75 -12.94
N GLN A 95 11.42 -15.05 -12.50
CA GLN A 95 11.13 -14.80 -11.09
C GLN A 95 10.76 -16.12 -10.40
N VAL A 96 9.86 -16.90 -11.00
CA VAL A 96 9.41 -18.20 -10.48
C VAL A 96 10.58 -19.18 -10.40
N GLN A 97 11.40 -19.28 -11.44
CA GLN A 97 12.57 -20.16 -11.46
C GLN A 97 13.57 -19.80 -10.36
N ALA A 98 13.81 -18.50 -10.12
CA ALA A 98 14.68 -18.06 -9.04
C ALA A 98 14.17 -18.48 -7.65
N VAL A 99 12.85 -18.44 -7.43
CA VAL A 99 12.22 -18.92 -6.18
C VAL A 99 12.47 -20.42 -6.01
N MET A 100 12.21 -21.20 -7.05
CA MET A 100 12.30 -22.66 -7.01
C MET A 100 13.76 -23.14 -6.88
N ASP A 101 14.69 -22.58 -7.65
CA ASP A 101 16.10 -22.98 -7.67
C ASP A 101 16.81 -22.69 -6.35
N ASN A 102 16.44 -21.60 -5.69
CA ASN A 102 17.05 -21.18 -4.43
C ASN A 102 16.36 -21.81 -3.20
N GLY A 103 15.31 -22.62 -3.41
CA GLY A 103 14.62 -23.32 -2.33
C GLY A 103 14.02 -22.38 -1.29
N CYS A 104 13.47 -21.25 -1.75
CA CYS A 104 12.85 -20.24 -0.89
C CYS A 104 11.72 -20.83 -0.05
N ASP A 105 11.59 -20.40 1.21
CA ASP A 105 10.51 -20.86 2.10
C ASP A 105 9.23 -20.02 1.95
N SER A 106 9.37 -18.85 1.32
CA SER A 106 8.31 -17.87 1.16
C SER A 106 8.61 -16.90 0.03
N VAL A 107 7.61 -16.13 -0.38
CA VAL A 107 7.71 -15.07 -1.38
C VAL A 107 7.09 -13.79 -0.82
N VAL A 108 7.78 -12.66 -0.99
CA VAL A 108 7.28 -11.32 -0.76
C VAL A 108 7.07 -10.65 -2.11
N LEU A 109 5.81 -10.33 -2.40
CA LEU A 109 5.37 -9.73 -3.67
C LEU A 109 5.08 -8.24 -3.49
N ILE A 110 5.91 -7.42 -4.15
CA ILE A 110 5.65 -5.99 -4.35
C ILE A 110 5.19 -5.79 -5.79
N SER A 111 3.90 -6.03 -6.00
CA SER A 111 3.28 -6.24 -7.30
C SER A 111 1.93 -5.52 -7.38
N TYR A 112 1.42 -5.31 -8.59
CA TYR A 112 -0.02 -5.09 -8.78
C TYR A 112 -0.78 -6.41 -8.88
N ALA A 113 -2.09 -6.37 -8.64
CA ALA A 113 -2.94 -7.54 -8.52
C ALA A 113 -2.87 -8.50 -9.72
N ALA A 114 -2.88 -7.99 -10.95
CA ALA A 114 -2.84 -8.84 -12.15
C ALA A 114 -1.52 -9.62 -12.29
N ASP A 115 -0.39 -8.92 -12.18
CA ASP A 115 0.93 -9.54 -12.24
C ASP A 115 1.15 -10.48 -11.05
N GLY A 116 0.68 -10.06 -9.86
CA GLY A 116 0.75 -10.85 -8.64
C GLY A 116 -0.03 -12.14 -8.76
N ALA A 117 -1.23 -12.09 -9.36
CA ALA A 117 -2.03 -13.26 -9.64
C ALA A 117 -1.28 -14.24 -10.56
N GLN A 118 -0.74 -13.76 -11.68
CA GLN A 118 0.01 -14.60 -12.61
C GLN A 118 1.24 -15.25 -11.94
N ILE A 119 2.02 -14.48 -11.16
CA ILE A 119 3.19 -14.99 -10.45
C ILE A 119 2.79 -16.09 -9.46
N ILE A 120 1.72 -15.90 -8.70
CA ILE A 120 1.21 -16.88 -7.73
C ILE A 120 0.75 -18.16 -8.44
N GLU A 121 0.08 -18.05 -9.59
CA GLU A 121 -0.34 -19.20 -10.39
C GLU A 121 0.84 -19.98 -11.00
N ASP A 122 1.86 -19.25 -11.48
CA ASP A 122 3.06 -19.86 -12.02
C ASP A 122 3.86 -20.57 -10.92
N LEU A 123 3.95 -19.99 -9.72
CA LEU A 123 4.52 -20.62 -8.52
C LEU A 123 3.76 -21.90 -8.15
N ALA A 124 2.43 -21.85 -8.10
CA ALA A 124 1.60 -23.01 -7.82
C ALA A 124 1.78 -24.12 -8.87
N THR A 125 1.86 -23.75 -10.15
CA THR A 125 2.12 -24.67 -11.26
C THR A 125 3.51 -25.31 -11.17
N ALA A 126 4.52 -24.55 -10.72
CA ALA A 126 5.87 -25.04 -10.45
C ALA A 126 5.95 -25.93 -9.18
N GLY A 127 4.89 -26.00 -8.38
CA GLY A 127 4.83 -26.80 -7.16
C GLY A 127 5.41 -26.10 -5.93
N PHE A 128 5.50 -24.77 -5.93
CA PHE A 128 5.85 -23.99 -4.74
C PHE A 128 4.79 -24.18 -3.65
N SER A 129 5.23 -24.41 -2.42
CA SER A 129 4.34 -24.63 -1.26
C SER A 129 4.66 -23.71 -0.08
N GLY A 130 5.53 -22.73 -0.28
CA GLY A 130 5.88 -21.75 0.75
C GLY A 130 4.80 -20.69 0.94
N SER A 131 4.97 -19.87 1.97
CA SER A 131 4.04 -18.77 2.27
C SER A 131 4.21 -17.61 1.28
N ILE A 132 3.12 -16.91 0.98
CA ILE A 132 3.12 -15.76 0.09
C ILE A 132 2.66 -14.54 0.88
N TYR A 133 3.48 -13.50 0.86
CA TYR A 133 3.26 -12.22 1.51
C TYR A 133 3.25 -11.10 0.47
N GLY A 134 2.60 -9.98 0.75
CA GLY A 134 2.75 -8.81 -0.12
C GLY A 134 2.26 -7.48 0.43
N GLY A 135 2.49 -6.48 -0.39
CA GLY A 135 2.10 -5.09 -0.15
C GLY A 135 0.66 -4.79 -0.50
N ASP A 136 0.35 -3.50 -0.48
CA ASP A 136 -0.98 -2.94 -0.74
C ASP A 136 -1.44 -3.17 -2.18
N GLY A 137 -0.52 -3.21 -3.14
CA GLY A 137 -0.82 -3.51 -4.54
C GLY A 137 -1.40 -4.91 -4.82
N ILE A 138 -1.34 -5.84 -3.87
CA ILE A 138 -2.03 -7.15 -3.95
C ILE A 138 -3.08 -7.35 -2.85
N ALA A 139 -3.30 -6.37 -1.98
CA ALA A 139 -4.18 -6.46 -0.81
C ALA A 139 -5.65 -6.13 -1.13
N GLU A 140 -6.13 -6.64 -2.26
CA GLU A 140 -7.48 -6.40 -2.79
C GLU A 140 -8.08 -7.66 -3.42
N GLU A 141 -9.41 -7.75 -3.46
CA GLU A 141 -10.14 -8.86 -4.08
C GLU A 141 -9.76 -9.07 -5.56
N GLY A 142 -9.31 -8.00 -6.23
CA GLY A 142 -8.80 -8.04 -7.60
C GLY A 142 -7.67 -9.05 -7.82
N LEU A 143 -6.90 -9.41 -6.77
CA LEU A 143 -5.88 -10.46 -6.84
C LEU A 143 -6.52 -11.81 -7.20
N CYS A 144 -7.51 -12.25 -6.43
CA CYS A 144 -8.15 -13.55 -6.63
C CYS A 144 -8.99 -13.58 -7.91
N VAL A 145 -9.67 -12.46 -8.24
CA VAL A 145 -10.49 -12.35 -9.46
C VAL A 145 -9.65 -12.46 -10.74
N SER A 146 -8.37 -12.09 -10.67
CA SER A 146 -7.44 -12.18 -11.79
C SER A 146 -6.88 -13.59 -12.01
N MET A 147 -7.16 -14.54 -11.11
CA MET A 147 -6.70 -15.93 -11.19
C MET A 147 -7.69 -16.81 -11.96
N ALA A 148 -7.17 -17.82 -12.67
CA ALA A 148 -7.94 -18.92 -13.25
C ALA A 148 -8.67 -19.75 -12.18
N SER A 149 -8.13 -19.84 -10.97
CA SER A 149 -8.83 -20.39 -9.81
C SER A 149 -8.64 -19.51 -8.57
N ASN A 150 -9.73 -18.98 -8.04
CA ASN A 150 -9.71 -18.20 -6.79
C ASN A 150 -9.08 -18.98 -5.62
N ALA A 151 -9.13 -20.33 -5.63
CA ALA A 151 -8.53 -21.16 -4.59
C ALA A 151 -7.02 -20.94 -4.44
N THR A 152 -6.33 -20.49 -5.49
CA THR A 152 -4.88 -20.28 -5.49
C THR A 152 -4.47 -19.07 -4.64
N CYS A 153 -5.35 -18.10 -4.41
CA CYS A 153 -5.04 -16.97 -3.52
C CYS A 153 -5.21 -17.30 -2.03
N ALA A 154 -5.83 -18.43 -1.69
CA ALA A 154 -6.07 -18.78 -0.29
C ALA A 154 -4.75 -18.91 0.50
N GLY A 155 -4.66 -18.21 1.64
CA GLY A 155 -3.47 -18.20 2.49
C GLY A 155 -2.41 -17.18 2.10
N VAL A 156 -2.61 -16.39 1.04
CA VAL A 156 -1.82 -15.18 0.81
C VAL A 156 -2.09 -14.19 1.94
N VAL A 157 -1.03 -13.60 2.48
CA VAL A 157 -1.12 -12.55 3.50
C VAL A 157 -0.64 -11.24 2.90
N ALA A 158 -1.44 -10.18 2.99
CA ALA A 158 -1.02 -8.88 2.49
C ALA A 158 -1.17 -7.78 3.54
N THR A 159 -0.49 -6.68 3.31
CA THR A 159 -0.61 -5.47 4.13
C THR A 159 -1.18 -4.34 3.31
N LYS A 160 -2.03 -3.51 3.91
CA LYS A 160 -2.45 -2.22 3.32
C LYS A 160 -2.70 -1.20 4.41
N PRO A 161 -2.69 0.12 4.12
CA PRO A 161 -3.07 1.12 5.10
C PRO A 161 -4.37 0.75 5.82
N ALA A 162 -4.35 0.78 7.15
CA ALA A 162 -5.51 0.41 7.94
C ALA A 162 -6.64 1.44 7.79
N SER A 163 -7.87 0.94 7.71
CA SER A 163 -9.04 1.80 7.89
C SER A 163 -9.00 2.41 9.30
N PRO A 164 -9.24 3.73 9.43
CA PRO A 164 -9.28 4.39 10.72
C PRO A 164 -10.54 3.98 11.50
N THR A 165 -10.62 4.37 12.77
CA THR A 165 -11.89 4.31 13.52
C THR A 165 -13.00 5.01 12.73
N PRO A 166 -14.16 4.35 12.48
CA PRO A 166 -15.26 4.95 11.73
C PRO A 166 -15.70 6.29 12.30
N ASN A 167 -15.98 7.25 11.41
CA ASN A 167 -16.49 8.58 11.73
C ASN A 167 -17.61 8.97 10.74
N GLU A 168 -18.29 10.09 10.99
CA GLU A 168 -19.43 10.51 10.16
C GLU A 168 -19.08 10.62 8.66
N ARG A 169 -17.87 11.08 8.32
CA ARG A 169 -17.42 11.23 6.94
C ARG A 169 -17.07 9.89 6.31
N SER A 170 -16.36 9.01 7.02
CA SER A 170 -16.04 7.69 6.49
C SER A 170 -17.29 6.83 6.28
N MET A 171 -18.27 6.91 7.19
CA MET A 171 -19.56 6.22 7.02
C MET A 171 -20.38 6.78 5.86
N ALA A 172 -20.48 8.11 5.73
CA ALA A 172 -21.19 8.75 4.63
C ALA A 172 -20.52 8.44 3.28
N PHE A 173 -19.19 8.52 3.23
CA PHE A 173 -18.41 8.17 2.04
C PHE A 173 -18.62 6.71 1.66
N ALA A 174 -18.49 5.77 2.60
CA ALA A 174 -18.69 4.34 2.34
C ALA A 174 -20.09 4.05 1.77
N ALA A 175 -21.14 4.68 2.31
CA ALA A 175 -22.50 4.51 1.80
C ALA A 175 -22.68 5.04 0.37
N LEU A 176 -22.11 6.22 0.07
CA LEU A 176 -22.21 6.84 -1.26
C LEU A 176 -21.34 6.13 -2.29
N CYS A 177 -20.11 5.79 -1.92
CA CYS A 177 -19.16 5.08 -2.76
C CYS A 177 -19.64 3.66 -3.07
N GLY A 178 -20.17 2.95 -2.07
CA GLY A 178 -20.75 1.61 -2.24
C GLY A 178 -21.96 1.56 -3.17
N ALA A 179 -22.66 2.68 -3.38
CA ALA A 179 -23.75 2.78 -4.35
C ALA A 179 -23.27 2.96 -5.81
N VAL A 180 -21.98 3.18 -6.03
CA VAL A 180 -21.35 3.38 -7.34
C VAL A 180 -20.34 2.25 -7.57
N PRO A 181 -20.59 1.30 -8.51
CA PRO A 181 -19.73 0.15 -8.72
C PRO A 181 -18.24 0.49 -8.90
N ASP A 182 -17.93 1.50 -9.71
CA ASP A 182 -16.55 1.93 -9.97
C ASP A 182 -15.85 2.48 -8.71
N CYS A 183 -16.61 3.08 -7.79
CA CYS A 183 -16.06 3.58 -6.53
C CYS A 183 -15.88 2.42 -5.54
N ALA A 184 -16.88 1.55 -5.43
CA ALA A 184 -16.83 0.38 -4.54
C ALA A 184 -15.64 -0.55 -4.84
N GLY A 185 -15.23 -0.65 -6.10
CA GLY A 185 -14.08 -1.47 -6.51
C GLY A 185 -12.71 -0.78 -6.43
N GLY A 186 -12.62 0.49 -6.04
CA GLY A 186 -11.35 1.22 -6.03
C GLY A 186 -10.65 1.23 -4.66
N ILE A 187 -9.34 0.97 -4.64
CA ILE A 187 -8.55 0.79 -3.40
C ILE A 187 -8.19 2.07 -2.63
N TYR A 188 -8.15 3.24 -3.30
CA TYR A 188 -7.80 4.53 -2.68
C TYR A 188 -8.89 5.59 -2.83
N THR A 189 -10.16 5.18 -2.89
CA THR A 189 -11.26 6.10 -3.18
C THR A 189 -11.55 7.05 -2.01
N ALA A 190 -11.36 6.59 -0.78
CA ALA A 190 -11.49 7.42 0.42
C ALA A 190 -10.35 8.45 0.52
N GLU A 191 -9.13 8.06 0.17
CA GLU A 191 -7.95 8.92 0.10
C GLU A 191 -8.12 9.97 -1.01
N ALA A 192 -8.65 9.58 -2.17
CA ALA A 192 -8.94 10.52 -3.24
C ALA A 192 -9.99 11.56 -2.81
N PHE A 193 -11.02 11.13 -2.09
CA PHE A 193 -12.00 12.02 -1.49
C PHE A 193 -11.35 12.99 -0.49
N ASP A 194 -10.48 12.50 0.39
CA ASP A 194 -9.81 13.33 1.39
C ASP A 194 -8.84 14.32 0.78
N ALA A 195 -8.03 13.90 -0.19
CA ALA A 195 -7.13 14.79 -0.92
C ALA A 195 -7.90 15.93 -1.61
N LEU A 196 -9.04 15.60 -2.25
CA LEU A 196 -9.91 16.59 -2.88
C LEU A 196 -10.57 17.53 -1.86
N ALA A 197 -11.01 17.00 -0.72
CA ALA A 197 -11.61 17.81 0.33
C ALA A 197 -10.59 18.78 0.93
N ILE A 198 -9.40 18.30 1.27
CA ILE A 198 -8.31 19.12 1.84
C ILE A 198 -7.91 20.23 0.87
N ILE A 199 -7.70 19.93 -0.41
CA ILE A 199 -7.33 20.98 -1.38
C ILE A 199 -8.45 22.01 -1.55
N GLY A 200 -9.71 21.58 -1.58
CA GLY A 200 -10.87 22.47 -1.66
C GLY A 200 -10.98 23.42 -0.47
N PHE A 201 -10.86 22.90 0.75
CA PHE A 201 -10.83 23.73 1.97
C PHE A 201 -9.61 24.64 2.03
N SER A 202 -8.46 24.19 1.52
CA SER A 202 -7.23 24.99 1.46
C SER A 202 -7.37 26.18 0.51
N ILE A 203 -8.04 26.01 -0.63
CA ILE A 203 -8.36 27.10 -1.56
C ILE A 203 -9.33 28.10 -0.91
N ALA A 204 -10.35 27.63 -0.19
CA ALA A 204 -11.27 28.49 0.53
C ALA A 204 -10.57 29.30 1.64
N ALA A 205 -9.68 28.65 2.41
CA ALA A 205 -8.87 29.30 3.44
C ALA A 205 -7.89 30.31 2.82
N LEU A 206 -7.28 29.98 1.68
CA LEU A 206 -6.38 30.88 0.96
C LEU A 206 -7.09 32.16 0.51
N ALA A 207 -8.34 32.07 0.05
CA ALA A 207 -9.13 33.24 -0.35
C ALA A 207 -9.38 34.24 0.79
N ALA A 208 -9.32 33.77 2.05
CA ALA A 208 -9.45 34.60 3.25
C ALA A 208 -8.09 35.02 3.86
N SER A 209 -6.97 34.65 3.22
CA SER A 209 -5.62 34.84 3.74
C SER A 209 -4.93 36.09 3.18
N PRO A 210 -3.88 36.62 3.84
CA PRO A 210 -3.10 37.74 3.32
C PRO A 210 -2.52 37.47 1.92
N PRO A 211 -2.40 38.50 1.05
CA PRO A 211 -1.72 38.38 -0.24
C PRO A 211 -0.32 37.81 -0.08
N GLY A 212 0.05 36.85 -0.94
CA GLY A 212 1.36 36.19 -0.91
C GLY A 212 1.43 34.95 -0.02
N THR A 213 0.36 34.60 0.70
CA THR A 213 0.26 33.30 1.38
C THR A 213 0.34 32.16 0.35
N PRO A 214 1.25 31.18 0.49
CA PRO A 214 1.32 30.05 -0.42
C PRO A 214 0.21 29.02 -0.12
N LEU A 215 -0.31 28.35 -1.16
CA LEU A 215 -1.33 27.32 -0.99
C LEU A 215 -0.82 26.13 -0.15
N SER A 216 0.47 25.78 -0.22
CA SER A 216 1.09 24.74 0.61
C SER A 216 0.98 25.03 2.12
N ALA A 217 1.08 26.30 2.53
CA ALA A 217 0.86 26.66 3.93
C ALA A 217 -0.60 26.42 4.35
N MET A 218 -1.56 26.70 3.47
CA MET A 218 -2.98 26.43 3.76
C MET A 218 -3.28 24.94 3.79
N ILE A 219 -2.64 24.13 2.93
CA ILE A 219 -2.73 22.67 2.98
C ILE A 219 -2.22 22.14 4.32
N ALA A 220 -1.06 22.61 4.78
CA ALA A 220 -0.52 22.20 6.08
C ALA A 220 -1.45 22.58 7.25
N VAL A 221 -2.05 23.77 7.22
CA VAL A 221 -2.98 24.24 8.26
C VAL A 221 -4.29 23.44 8.25
N VAL A 222 -4.92 23.30 7.07
CA VAL A 222 -6.19 22.56 6.91
C VAL A 222 -6.00 21.09 7.23
N GLY A 223 -4.89 20.51 6.80
CA GLY A 223 -4.54 19.12 7.01
C GLY A 223 -4.12 18.78 8.44
N ASN A 224 -3.97 19.75 9.35
CA ASN A 224 -3.59 19.48 10.73
C ASN A 224 -4.81 19.03 11.57
N GLY A 225 -4.96 17.72 11.74
CA GLY A 225 -6.11 17.10 12.40
C GLY A 225 -7.36 17.02 11.52
N PHE A 226 -7.18 16.97 10.20
CA PHE A 226 -8.31 16.89 9.27
C PHE A 226 -9.01 15.54 9.40
N VAL A 227 -10.24 15.53 9.91
CA VAL A 227 -11.08 14.33 9.95
C VAL A 227 -11.64 14.08 8.55
N GLY A 228 -11.19 13.02 7.91
CA GLY A 228 -11.56 12.58 6.57
C GLY A 228 -12.24 11.20 6.53
N ALA A 229 -12.49 10.72 5.32
CA ALA A 229 -13.02 9.40 5.04
C ALA A 229 -11.99 8.28 5.21
N SER A 230 -10.72 8.52 4.87
CA SER A 230 -9.63 7.53 5.02
C SER A 230 -8.84 7.70 6.32
N GLY A 231 -9.08 8.75 7.11
CA GLY A 231 -8.36 8.92 8.36
C GLY A 231 -8.49 10.29 8.99
N VAL A 232 -7.79 10.45 10.11
CA VAL A 232 -7.43 11.77 10.62
C VAL A 232 -6.05 12.09 10.06
N HIS A 233 -5.98 13.11 9.21
CA HIS A 233 -4.73 13.51 8.58
C HIS A 233 -4.02 14.56 9.44
N THR A 234 -2.71 14.47 9.50
CA THR A 234 -1.80 15.51 10.03
C THR A 234 -0.51 15.39 9.26
N PHE A 235 -0.20 16.40 8.44
CA PHE A 235 1.00 16.38 7.63
C PHE A 235 2.23 16.65 8.48
N ALA A 236 3.22 15.77 8.39
CA ALA A 236 4.56 16.01 8.88
C ALA A 236 5.24 17.12 8.04
N ALA A 237 6.39 17.60 8.51
CA ALA A 237 7.12 18.68 7.84
C ALA A 237 7.55 18.35 6.40
N ASN A 238 7.62 17.07 6.04
CA ASN A 238 7.91 16.58 4.70
C ASN A 238 6.67 16.23 3.87
N GLY A 239 5.46 16.56 4.37
CA GLY A 239 4.19 16.31 3.67
C GLY A 239 3.60 14.91 3.87
N ASP A 240 4.27 14.04 4.62
CA ASP A 240 3.78 12.69 4.91
C ASP A 240 2.68 12.67 5.98
N VAL A 241 1.94 11.57 6.03
CA VAL A 241 1.06 11.23 7.15
C VAL A 241 1.54 9.97 7.86
N GLY A 242 1.31 9.89 9.16
CA GLY A 242 1.60 8.68 9.93
C GLY A 242 0.63 7.53 9.67
N GLY A 243 -0.55 7.83 9.11
CA GLY A 243 -1.62 6.85 8.92
C GLY A 243 -2.24 6.37 10.23
N ALA A 244 -3.03 5.31 10.12
CA ALA A 244 -3.66 4.63 11.25
C ALA A 244 -3.03 3.26 11.53
N GLY A 245 -1.81 3.00 11.05
CA GLY A 245 -1.20 1.67 11.00
C GLY A 245 -1.57 0.92 9.71
N TYR A 246 -1.33 -0.40 9.70
CA TYR A 246 -1.60 -1.27 8.56
C TYR A 246 -2.59 -2.38 8.95
N CYS A 247 -3.56 -2.62 8.07
CA CYS A 247 -4.28 -3.88 8.07
C CYS A 247 -3.31 -4.96 7.61
N VAL A 248 -3.25 -6.05 8.37
CA VAL A 248 -2.63 -7.31 7.96
C VAL A 248 -3.79 -8.26 7.68
N GLY A 249 -4.00 -8.60 6.41
CA GLY A 249 -5.14 -9.39 5.99
C GLY A 249 -4.76 -10.71 5.36
N ASP A 250 -5.63 -11.69 5.56
CA ASP A 250 -5.52 -13.02 4.96
C ASP A 250 -6.54 -13.16 3.83
N PHE A 251 -6.10 -13.74 2.73
CA PHE A 251 -7.00 -14.20 1.69
C PHE A 251 -7.61 -15.55 2.09
N THR A 252 -8.94 -15.59 2.17
CA THR A 252 -9.71 -16.81 2.45
C THR A 252 -10.62 -17.12 1.28
N VAL A 253 -10.92 -18.41 1.05
CA VAL A 253 -11.84 -18.83 0.00
C VAL A 253 -12.86 -19.78 0.60
N THR A 254 -14.12 -19.35 0.63
CA THR A 254 -15.25 -20.13 1.15
C THR A 254 -16.28 -20.30 0.04
N ASP A 255 -16.67 -21.54 -0.26
CA ASP A 255 -17.64 -21.87 -1.31
C ASP A 255 -17.32 -21.24 -2.69
N GLY A 256 -16.03 -21.08 -3.00
CA GLY A 256 -15.54 -20.48 -4.25
C GLY A 256 -15.50 -18.95 -4.28
N VAL A 257 -15.93 -18.29 -3.20
CA VAL A 257 -15.87 -16.84 -3.02
C VAL A 257 -14.61 -16.49 -2.23
N ALA A 258 -13.75 -15.66 -2.82
CA ALA A 258 -12.58 -15.13 -2.15
C ALA A 258 -12.96 -13.92 -1.28
N SER A 259 -12.31 -13.77 -0.13
CA SER A 259 -12.36 -12.60 0.72
C SER A 259 -10.94 -12.18 1.09
N TYR A 260 -10.74 -10.88 1.32
CA TYR A 260 -9.55 -10.34 1.95
C TYR A 260 -9.93 -9.75 3.31
N ASP A 261 -9.62 -10.46 4.38
CA ASP A 261 -10.09 -10.13 5.71
C ASP A 261 -8.98 -9.51 6.55
N CYS A 262 -9.13 -8.23 6.90
CA CYS A 262 -8.25 -7.51 7.83
C CYS A 262 -8.45 -8.02 9.27
N ASN A 263 -7.88 -9.17 9.60
CA ASN A 263 -8.02 -9.84 10.89
C ASN A 263 -6.91 -9.51 11.89
N ARG A 264 -5.88 -8.79 11.44
CA ARG A 264 -4.77 -8.32 12.25
C ARG A 264 -4.46 -6.87 11.92
N HIS A 265 -3.85 -6.19 12.86
CA HIS A 265 -3.40 -4.81 12.76
C HIS A 265 -1.90 -4.74 13.06
N TRP A 266 -1.21 -3.84 12.37
CA TRP A 266 0.17 -3.48 12.70
C TRP A 266 0.28 -1.98 12.96
N ASP A 267 0.98 -1.61 14.02
CA ASP A 267 1.47 -0.25 14.23
C ASP A 267 2.92 -0.25 14.74
N SER A 268 3.62 0.87 14.54
CA SER A 268 5.05 0.98 14.89
C SER A 268 5.38 0.88 16.39
N VAL A 269 4.37 0.97 17.27
CA VAL A 269 4.52 0.93 18.72
C VAL A 269 4.28 -0.48 19.25
N ASN A 270 3.23 -1.14 18.77
CA ASN A 270 2.74 -2.41 19.30
C ASN A 270 3.12 -3.62 18.42
N GLY A 271 3.61 -3.40 17.20
CA GLY A 271 3.80 -4.46 16.21
C GLY A 271 2.46 -5.04 15.78
N ILE A 272 2.41 -6.37 15.54
CA ILE A 272 1.20 -7.06 15.11
C ILE A 272 0.30 -7.39 16.30
N THR A 273 -0.98 -7.02 16.21
CA THR A 273 -2.05 -7.37 17.16
C THR A 273 -3.27 -7.93 16.44
N ASP A 274 -4.00 -8.84 17.07
CA ASP A 274 -5.31 -9.28 16.58
C ASP A 274 -6.35 -8.15 16.70
N VAL A 275 -7.34 -8.10 15.80
CA VAL A 275 -8.46 -7.13 15.82
C VAL A 275 -9.82 -7.76 16.15
#